data_AF-A0A0K2RIT0-F1
#
_entry.id   AF-A0A0K2RIT0-F1
#
_cell.length_a   1.000
_cell.length_b   1.000
_cell.length_c   1.000
_cell.angle_alpha   90.00
_cell.angle_beta   90.00
_cell.angle_gamma   90.00
#
_symmetry.space_group_name_H-M   'P 1'
#
loop_
_entity.id
_entity.type
_entity.pdbx_description
1 polymer ?
#
loop_
_entity_poly.entity_id
_entity_poly.type
_entity_poly.pdbx_seq_one_letter_code
_entity_poly.pdbx_strand_id
1 'polypeptide(L)'
;MRANQAWWFTHDRLRKAYRLLERLSQAGSLFTYLRTEFTGLDIAATTNRIEGGTNAQLRLILRAHRGMSEEHQKRAIEWYLYLHSETPDQPAQLIRPEQYTPTRPAAQTAVEQPHGPEEYGNTATAEEGLWARKGWAGRT
;
A
#
# COMPACT_ATOMS: atom_id res chain seq x y z
N MET A 1 23.02 -20.53 2.46
CA MET A 1 23.64 -21.85 2.15
C MET A 1 24.19 -22.38 3.46
N ARG A 2 24.00 -23.66 3.80
CA ARG A 2 24.64 -24.21 5.02
C ARG A 2 26.14 -24.35 4.75
N ALA A 3 26.98 -23.94 5.70
CA ALA A 3 28.43 -23.81 5.50
C ALA A 3 29.14 -25.14 5.15
N ASN A 4 28.55 -26.30 5.47
CA ASN A 4 29.18 -27.63 5.28
C ASN A 4 28.48 -28.51 4.22
N GLN A 5 27.89 -27.92 3.17
CA GLN A 5 27.18 -28.71 2.15
C GLN A 5 28.10 -29.03 0.95
N ALA A 6 28.59 -30.27 0.89
CA ALA A 6 29.53 -30.75 -0.15
C ALA A 6 28.87 -31.24 -1.46
N TRP A 7 27.53 -31.28 -1.51
CA TRP A 7 26.78 -31.75 -2.69
C TRP A 7 25.42 -31.05 -2.79
N TRP A 8 24.94 -30.88 -4.02
CA TRP A 8 23.63 -30.27 -4.31
C TRP A 8 22.80 -31.19 -5.21
N PHE A 9 21.48 -31.04 -5.10
CA PHE A 9 20.56 -31.71 -6.02
C PHE A 9 20.62 -31.02 -7.38
N THR A 10 20.60 -31.81 -8.45
CA THR A 10 20.46 -31.32 -9.83
C THR A 10 19.24 -30.40 -9.98
N HIS A 11 18.14 -30.73 -9.29
CA HIS A 11 16.89 -29.97 -9.28
C HIS A 11 16.56 -29.38 -7.90
N ASP A 12 17.53 -28.72 -7.25
CA ASP A 12 17.38 -28.15 -5.90
C ASP A 12 16.15 -27.22 -5.76
N ARG A 13 15.93 -26.32 -6.73
CA ARG A 13 14.77 -25.40 -6.73
C ARG A 13 13.43 -26.14 -6.80
N LEU A 14 13.32 -27.14 -7.66
CA LEU A 14 12.11 -27.96 -7.79
C LEU A 14 11.82 -28.71 -6.49
N ARG A 15 12.86 -29.29 -5.89
CA ARG A 15 12.72 -30.02 -4.62
C ARG A 15 12.31 -29.10 -3.46
N LYS A 16 12.84 -27.88 -3.43
CA LYS A 16 12.41 -26.85 -2.47
C LYS A 16 10.95 -26.45 -2.67
N ALA A 17 10.52 -26.24 -3.92
CA ALA A 17 9.14 -25.92 -4.25
C ALA A 17 8.18 -27.05 -3.84
N TYR A 18 8.53 -28.32 -4.16
CA TYR A 18 7.76 -29.48 -3.73
C TYR A 18 7.61 -29.54 -2.20
N ARG A 19 8.73 -29.43 -1.47
CA ARG A 19 8.71 -29.47 0.01
C ARG A 19 7.91 -28.31 0.61
N LEU A 20 7.95 -27.14 -0.02
CA LEU A 20 7.14 -26.01 0.41
C LEU A 20 5.65 -26.32 0.26
N LEU A 21 5.23 -26.82 -0.91
CA LEU A 21 3.84 -27.21 -1.17
C LEU A 21 3.37 -28.32 -0.23
N GLU A 22 4.18 -29.37 -0.05
CA GLU A 22 3.93 -30.46 0.88
C GLU A 22 3.72 -29.94 2.30
N ARG A 23 4.63 -29.10 2.79
CA ARG A 23 4.53 -28.50 4.13
C ARG A 23 3.28 -27.65 4.29
N LEU A 24 2.95 -26.81 3.29
CA LEU A 24 1.77 -25.94 3.34
C LEU A 24 0.46 -26.74 3.25
N SER A 25 0.46 -27.84 2.49
CA SER A 25 -0.67 -28.78 2.44
C SER A 25 -0.85 -29.48 3.78
N GLN A 26 0.23 -29.97 4.39
CA GLN A 26 0.19 -30.61 5.72
C GLN A 26 -0.23 -29.62 6.82
N ALA A 27 0.17 -28.35 6.71
CA ALA A 27 -0.26 -27.29 7.62
C ALA A 27 -1.73 -26.87 7.43
N GLY A 28 -2.43 -27.42 6.43
CA GLY A 28 -3.83 -27.11 6.14
C GLY A 28 -4.06 -25.72 5.53
N SER A 29 -3.02 -25.08 4.98
CA SER A 29 -3.13 -23.74 4.38
C SER A 29 -3.42 -23.76 2.87
N LEU A 30 -3.12 -24.87 2.18
CA LEU A 30 -3.43 -25.06 0.76
C LEU A 30 -4.60 -26.03 0.58
N PHE A 31 -5.31 -25.88 -0.54
CA PHE A 31 -6.39 -26.79 -0.98
C PHE A 31 -7.52 -27.01 0.04
N THR A 32 -7.78 -26.02 0.90
CA THR A 32 -8.82 -26.09 1.93
C THR A 32 -10.21 -26.37 1.34
N TYR A 33 -10.49 -25.88 0.14
CA TYR A 33 -11.73 -26.15 -0.60
C TYR A 33 -11.98 -27.63 -0.93
N LEU A 34 -10.96 -28.50 -0.88
CA LEU A 34 -11.08 -29.95 -1.08
C LEU A 34 -11.31 -30.72 0.23
N ARG A 35 -11.18 -30.06 1.40
CA ARG A 35 -11.28 -30.75 2.69
C ARG A 35 -12.74 -30.95 3.06
N THR A 36 -13.11 -32.20 3.34
CA THR A 36 -14.49 -32.59 3.66
C THR A 36 -15.03 -31.93 4.94
N GLU A 37 -14.15 -31.59 5.88
CA GLU A 37 -14.49 -30.86 7.11
C GLU A 37 -15.07 -29.45 6.85
N PHE A 38 -14.82 -28.86 5.69
CA PHE A 38 -15.32 -27.54 5.30
C PHE A 38 -16.48 -27.60 4.29
N THR A 39 -17.06 -28.78 4.09
CA THR A 39 -18.19 -28.94 3.17
C THR A 39 -19.36 -28.07 3.63
N GLY A 40 -19.85 -27.20 2.74
CA GLY A 40 -20.93 -26.24 3.03
C GLY A 40 -20.48 -24.80 3.29
N LEU A 41 -19.18 -24.53 3.45
CA LEU A 41 -18.64 -23.18 3.69
C LEU A 41 -18.36 -22.35 2.41
N ASP A 42 -18.75 -22.84 1.23
CA ASP A 42 -18.51 -22.21 -0.09
C ASP A 42 -17.10 -21.62 -0.25
N ILE A 43 -16.08 -22.40 0.13
CA ILE A 43 -14.67 -21.97 0.05
C ILE A 43 -14.24 -21.98 -1.43
N ALA A 44 -13.88 -20.81 -1.94
CA ALA A 44 -13.39 -20.68 -3.30
C ALA A 44 -12.01 -21.35 -3.48
N ALA A 45 -11.82 -22.03 -4.62
CA ALA A 45 -10.54 -22.64 -4.99
C ALA A 45 -9.45 -21.62 -5.39
N THR A 46 -9.84 -20.37 -5.65
CA THR A 46 -8.97 -19.30 -6.14
C THR A 46 -9.19 -18.02 -5.34
N THR A 47 -8.20 -17.13 -5.35
CA THR A 47 -8.31 -15.81 -4.72
C THR A 47 -9.06 -14.79 -5.57
N ASN A 48 -9.65 -15.18 -6.71
CA ASN A 48 -10.36 -14.27 -7.62
C ASN A 48 -11.47 -13.47 -6.92
N ARG A 49 -12.18 -14.09 -5.98
CA ARG A 49 -13.23 -13.42 -5.19
C ARG A 49 -12.66 -12.24 -4.39
N ILE A 50 -11.47 -12.39 -3.82
CA ILE A 50 -10.79 -11.36 -3.03
C ILE A 50 -10.09 -10.35 -3.94
N GLU A 51 -9.32 -10.84 -4.92
CA GLU A 51 -8.47 -10.01 -5.77
C GLU A 51 -9.24 -9.23 -6.84
N GLY A 52 -10.20 -9.90 -7.48
CA GLY A 52 -11.07 -9.30 -8.51
C GLY A 52 -12.28 -8.59 -7.92
N GLY A 53 -12.74 -9.02 -6.74
CA GLY A 53 -13.81 -8.36 -5.99
C GLY A 53 -13.27 -7.19 -5.18
N THR A 54 -12.95 -7.44 -3.91
CA THR A 54 -12.62 -6.39 -2.93
C THR A 54 -11.37 -5.60 -3.32
N ASN A 55 -10.24 -6.25 -3.58
CA ASN A 55 -8.98 -5.53 -3.80
C ASN A 55 -8.99 -4.69 -5.09
N ALA A 56 -9.73 -5.11 -6.11
CA ALA A 56 -9.90 -4.33 -7.33
C ALA A 56 -10.57 -2.98 -7.05
N GLN A 57 -11.61 -2.98 -6.21
CA GLN A 57 -12.33 -1.76 -5.83
C GLN A 57 -11.47 -0.85 -4.95
N LEU A 58 -10.72 -1.41 -4.00
CA LEU A 58 -9.76 -0.65 -3.20
C LEU A 58 -8.72 0.07 -4.08
N ARG A 59 -8.15 -0.65 -5.06
CA ARG A 59 -7.21 -0.07 -6.03
C ARG A 59 -7.87 1.01 -6.89
N LEU A 60 -9.16 0.85 -7.22
CA LEU A 60 -9.92 1.84 -7.98
C LEU A 60 -10.10 3.14 -7.19
N ILE A 61 -10.51 3.06 -5.92
CA ILE A 61 -10.66 4.22 -5.03
C ILE A 61 -9.35 5.01 -4.93
N LEU A 62 -8.25 4.32 -4.65
CA LEU A 62 -6.93 4.96 -4.56
C LEU A 62 -6.48 5.57 -5.89
N ARG A 63 -6.84 4.95 -7.00
CA ARG A 63 -6.52 5.46 -8.33
C ARG A 63 -7.36 6.69 -8.70
N ALA A 64 -8.63 6.71 -8.33
CA ALA A 64 -9.52 7.85 -8.57
C ALA A 64 -9.12 9.05 -7.72
N HIS A 65 -8.57 8.82 -6.52
CA HIS A 65 -8.21 9.85 -5.56
C HIS A 65 -6.69 9.94 -5.29
N ARG A 66 -5.88 9.91 -6.36
CA ARG A 66 -4.40 9.95 -6.26
C ARG A 66 -3.82 11.17 -5.54
N GLY A 67 -4.55 12.29 -5.51
CA GLY A 67 -4.13 13.52 -4.82
C GLY A 67 -4.39 13.54 -3.31
N MET A 68 -4.96 12.46 -2.77
CA MET A 68 -5.30 12.33 -1.35
C MET A 68 -4.05 12.03 -0.52
N SER A 69 -3.92 12.64 0.66
CA SER A 69 -2.86 12.30 1.63
C SER A 69 -2.97 10.83 2.05
N GLU A 70 -1.87 10.23 2.51
CA GLU A 70 -1.87 8.83 2.95
C GLU A 70 -2.91 8.58 4.06
N GLU A 71 -3.04 9.52 5.01
CA GLU A 71 -4.04 9.43 6.08
C GLU A 71 -5.47 9.37 5.54
N HIS A 72 -5.79 10.23 4.57
CA HIS A 72 -7.11 10.23 3.95
C HIS A 72 -7.32 8.97 3.08
N GLN A 73 -6.28 8.46 2.41
CA GLN A 73 -6.36 7.21 1.64
C GLN A 73 -6.69 6.02 2.53
N LYS A 74 -6.03 5.92 3.69
CA LYS A 74 -6.33 4.90 4.72
C LYS A 74 -7.78 5.03 5.17
N ARG A 75 -8.22 6.24 5.51
CA ARG A 75 -9.60 6.48 5.94
C ARG A 75 -10.65 6.13 4.86
N ALA A 76 -10.35 6.42 3.60
CA ALA A 76 -11.23 6.04 2.49
C ALA A 76 -11.37 4.52 2.35
N ILE A 77 -10.26 3.79 2.47
CA ILE A 77 -10.26 2.32 2.48
C ILE A 77 -11.00 1.77 3.70
N GLU A 78 -10.74 2.31 4.90
CA GLU A 78 -11.44 1.93 6.14
C GLU A 78 -12.96 2.04 5.98
N TRP A 79 -13.44 3.16 5.45
CA TRP A 79 -14.87 3.37 5.20
C TRP A 79 -15.42 2.40 4.16
N TYR A 80 -14.68 2.15 3.07
CA TYR A 80 -15.11 1.18 2.08
C TYR A 80 -15.25 -0.22 2.71
N LEU A 81 -14.24 -0.68 3.46
CA LEU A 81 -14.28 -1.98 4.12
C LEU A 81 -15.40 -2.07 5.14
N TYR A 82 -15.63 -1.01 5.92
CA TYR A 82 -16.73 -0.93 6.87
C TYR A 82 -18.08 -1.13 6.18
N LEU A 83 -18.36 -0.33 5.14
CA LEU A 83 -19.64 -0.38 4.40
C LEU A 83 -19.88 -1.70 3.67
N HIS A 84 -18.82 -2.47 3.37
CA HIS A 84 -18.89 -3.78 2.71
C HIS A 84 -18.68 -4.95 3.68
N SER A 85 -18.74 -4.71 5.00
CA SER A 85 -18.78 -5.77 6.00
C SER A 85 -20.17 -6.44 6.03
N GLU A 86 -20.28 -7.59 6.71
CA GLU A 86 -21.53 -8.36 6.75
C GLU A 86 -22.68 -7.60 7.43
N THR A 87 -22.37 -6.81 8.47
CA THR A 87 -23.35 -6.07 9.27
C THR A 87 -22.82 -4.70 9.69
N PRO A 88 -22.74 -3.72 8.76
CA PRO A 88 -22.34 -2.36 9.12
C PRO A 88 -23.45 -1.65 9.89
N ASP A 89 -23.12 -1.02 11.02
CA ASP A 89 -24.00 -0.01 11.60
C ASP A 89 -24.12 1.19 10.66
N GLN A 90 -25.13 2.02 10.88
CA GLN A 90 -25.25 3.24 10.10
C GLN A 90 -24.08 4.18 10.43
N PRO A 91 -23.38 4.72 9.42
CA PRO A 91 -22.22 5.61 9.65
C PRO A 91 -22.50 6.78 10.60
N ALA A 92 -23.74 7.29 10.60
CA ALA A 92 -24.17 8.36 11.50
C ALA A 92 -24.10 7.98 12.99
N GLN A 93 -24.25 6.69 13.32
CA GLN A 93 -24.20 6.19 14.70
C GLN A 93 -22.76 6.06 15.22
N LEU A 94 -21.76 6.05 14.34
CA LEU A 94 -20.35 6.01 14.73
C LEU A 94 -19.82 7.36 15.22
N ILE A 95 -20.54 8.45 14.92
CA ILE A 95 -20.13 9.81 15.27
C ILE A 95 -20.44 10.02 16.75
N ARG A 96 -19.39 10.17 17.56
CA ARG A 96 -19.52 10.49 18.98
C ARG A 96 -19.70 11.99 19.18
N PRO A 97 -20.41 12.44 20.24
CA PRO A 97 -20.60 13.86 20.54
C PRO A 97 -19.31 14.68 20.57
N GLU A 98 -18.19 14.09 21.00
CA GLU A 98 -16.90 14.76 21.10
C GLU A 98 -16.28 15.04 19.72
N GLN A 99 -16.71 14.33 18.68
CA GLN A 99 -16.17 14.45 17.32
C GLN A 99 -16.82 15.59 16.52
N TYR A 100 -17.94 16.17 16.98
CA TYR A 100 -18.54 17.34 16.34
C TYR A 100 -17.68 18.60 16.50
N THR A 101 -16.80 18.64 17.49
CA THR A 101 -15.85 19.72 17.72
C THR A 101 -14.43 19.18 17.57
N PRO A 102 -13.88 19.09 16.34
CA PRO A 102 -12.54 18.58 16.15
C PRO A 102 -11.55 19.51 16.85
N THR A 103 -10.74 18.96 17.76
CA THR A 103 -9.58 19.67 18.32
C THR A 103 -8.62 19.91 17.16
N ARG A 104 -8.62 21.13 16.63
CA ARG A 104 -7.64 21.53 15.62
C ARG A 104 -6.26 21.37 16.25
N PRO A 105 -5.37 20.50 15.74
CA PRO A 105 -3.99 20.49 16.20
C PRO A 105 -3.45 21.90 16.00
N ALA A 106 -2.76 22.43 17.01
CA ALA A 106 -2.12 23.74 16.89
C ALA A 106 -1.34 23.75 15.59
N ALA A 107 -1.58 24.77 14.74
CA ALA A 107 -0.80 24.93 13.52
C ALA A 107 0.66 24.85 13.94
N GLN A 108 1.42 23.92 13.35
CA GLN A 108 2.85 23.91 13.53
C GLN A 108 3.32 25.26 12.98
N THR A 109 3.63 26.20 13.86
CA THR A 109 4.34 27.40 13.48
C THR A 109 5.62 26.89 12.86
N ALA A 110 5.77 27.09 11.55
CA ALA A 110 7.05 26.87 10.90
C ALA A 110 8.07 27.61 11.76
N VAL A 111 9.05 26.89 12.30
CA VAL A 111 10.12 27.52 13.07
C VAL A 111 10.74 28.53 12.13
N GLU A 112 10.57 29.80 12.45
CA GLU A 112 11.15 30.91 11.71
C GLU A 112 12.66 30.68 11.75
N GLN A 113 13.22 30.19 10.65
CA GLN A 113 14.65 29.99 10.58
C GLN A 113 15.29 31.37 10.74
N PRO A 114 16.26 31.54 11.65
CA PRO A 114 16.92 32.82 11.81
C PRO A 114 17.44 33.27 10.45
N HIS A 115 17.12 34.51 10.07
CA HIS A 115 17.59 35.18 8.85
C HIS A 115 19.11 35.38 8.91
N GLY A 116 19.88 34.30 8.81
CA GLY A 116 21.29 34.32 8.43
C GLY A 116 21.41 34.33 6.90
N PRO A 117 22.58 34.66 6.35
CA PRO A 117 22.81 34.51 4.92
C PRO A 117 22.45 33.08 4.49
N GLU A 118 21.58 32.98 3.50
CA GLU A 118 21.09 31.71 2.95
C GLU A 118 22.28 30.95 2.34
N GLU A 119 22.84 29.97 3.04
CA GLU A 119 24.03 29.24 2.56
C GLU A 119 23.73 28.40 1.29
N TYR A 120 22.47 27.98 1.12
CA TYR A 120 21.99 27.23 -0.05
C TYR A 120 20.53 27.59 -0.34
N GLY A 121 20.31 28.67 -1.11
CA GLY A 121 19.00 29.00 -1.64
C GLY A 121 18.69 28.15 -2.87
N ASN A 122 17.48 27.58 -2.94
CA ASN A 122 16.99 26.89 -4.15
C ASN A 122 16.43 27.88 -5.18
N THR A 123 16.59 29.19 -4.92
CA THR A 123 16.11 30.25 -5.79
C THR A 123 17.12 30.44 -6.91
N ALA A 124 16.64 30.47 -8.15
CA ALA A 124 17.49 30.71 -9.31
C ALA A 124 18.07 32.13 -9.19
N THR A 125 19.32 32.23 -8.76
CA THR A 125 20.03 33.50 -8.64
C THR A 125 20.69 33.83 -9.99
N ALA A 126 20.70 35.10 -10.37
CA ALA A 126 21.25 35.52 -11.66
C ALA A 126 22.73 35.15 -11.84
N GLU A 127 23.46 34.96 -10.74
CA GLU A 127 24.88 34.60 -10.69
C GLU A 127 25.15 33.12 -10.98
N GLU A 128 24.17 32.21 -10.87
CA GLU A 128 24.33 30.77 -11.14
C GLU A 128 24.59 30.42 -12.61
N GLY A 129 24.67 31.41 -13.50
CA GLY A 129 25.11 31.23 -14.89
C GLY A 129 24.17 30.37 -15.76
N LEU A 130 22.98 30.00 -15.26
CA LEU A 130 21.96 29.27 -16.01
C LEU A 130 21.44 30.08 -17.23
N TRP A 131 21.55 31.40 -17.17
CA TRP A 131 21.18 32.33 -18.24
C TRP A 131 22.25 32.48 -19.33
N ALA A 132 23.49 32.02 -19.10
CA ALA A 132 24.60 32.14 -20.06
C ALA A 132 24.59 31.04 -21.14
N ARG A 133 23.64 30.09 -21.08
CA ARG A 133 23.56 28.98 -22.04
C ARG A 133 22.88 29.44 -23.33
N LYS A 134 23.66 29.97 -24.28
CA LYS A 134 23.22 30.10 -25.68
C LYS A 134 23.16 28.71 -26.32
N GLY A 135 22.04 28.01 -26.15
CA GLY A 135 21.72 26.81 -26.92
C GLY A 135 21.36 27.18 -28.36
N TRP A 136 21.94 26.46 -29.32
CA TRP A 136 21.65 26.63 -30.75
C TRP A 136 20.26 26.06 -31.03
N ALA A 137 19.24 26.92 -31.14
CA ALA A 137 17.93 26.52 -31.62
C ALA A 137 18.04 26.18 -33.12
N GLY A 138 17.98 24.88 -33.42
CA GLY A 138 17.94 24.37 -34.79
C GLY A 138 16.73 24.90 -35.55
N ARG A 139 16.98 25.48 -36.72
CA ARG A 139 15.99 25.58 -37.79
C ARG A 139 16.07 24.29 -38.59
N THR A 140 14.98 23.53 -38.61
CA THR A 140 14.28 22.94 -39.76
C THR A 140 13.20 22.02 -39.24
#